data_AF-A0A085BJ93-F1
#
_entry.id   AF-A0A085BJ93-F1
#
_cell.length_a   1.000
_cell.length_b   1.000
_cell.length_c   1.000
_cell.angle_alpha   90.00
_cell.angle_beta   90.00
_cell.angle_gamma   90.00
#
_symmetry.space_group_name_H-M   'P 1'
#
loop_
_entity.id
_entity.type
_entity.pdbx_description
1 polymer ?
#
loop_
_entity_poly.entity_id
_entity_poly.type
_entity_poly.pdbx_seq_one_letter_code
_entity_poly.pdbx_strand_id
1 'polypeptide(L)'
;MKKATIILSVSAIIILLFVDRCTTINLTTADVFRPSSYQHFKTLVEKPQSKNYEIVPAKGSFPILYDHLKNEFYLANGQGLTKYDAFGNVIISNDLSHEKYTSVFDFSNFVPFVFAKNGIYDYSGKKLIYKKFSEIINSDHELNDKDFKSIFESHYRNAELVIYDNNRNVGREDDCFPMYFKIKDQWILMFSQRDDFRFSHQGSNDIENDTIGQIDYLGFPAKLGDKRLTVLKDAKNGIFSISKLGWEAISDKYLDTYFTQILKERKEDYQTDNEFKLLSYKKEDYYSSGNVFSLPKWVSPSFMLKGFFELTYNNENLYFTEKALKRSGDEKVQNDLSIYELPKKFRTRSKIAFLLYDLNVGGYMNDSTEVVEPIIKNAGLYLIKPKK
;
A
#
# COMPACT_ATOMS: atom_id res chain seq x y z
N MET A 1 -58.60 -2.89 14.90
CA MET A 1 -57.93 -4.20 14.71
C MET A 1 -58.07 -5.04 15.97
N LYS A 2 -58.45 -6.32 15.87
CA LYS A 2 -58.58 -7.20 17.05
C LYS A 2 -57.19 -7.41 17.70
N LYS A 3 -57.11 -7.48 19.03
CA LYS A 3 -55.85 -7.72 19.77
C LYS A 3 -55.05 -8.91 19.22
N ALA A 4 -55.74 -9.96 18.80
CA ALA A 4 -55.14 -11.13 18.17
C ALA A 4 -54.38 -10.82 16.86
N THR A 5 -54.89 -9.93 16.02
CA THR A 5 -54.24 -9.54 14.76
C THR A 5 -52.95 -8.77 15.03
N ILE A 6 -52.96 -7.87 16.02
CA ILE A 6 -51.77 -7.10 16.43
C ILE A 6 -50.68 -8.06 16.95
N ILE A 7 -51.05 -8.99 17.83
CA ILE A 7 -50.11 -9.98 18.38
C ILE A 7 -49.50 -10.82 17.25
N LEU A 8 -50.32 -11.32 16.33
CA LEU A 8 -49.84 -12.14 15.21
C LEU A 8 -48.88 -11.38 14.29
N SER A 9 -49.19 -10.13 13.96
CA SER A 9 -48.32 -9.26 13.16
C SER A 9 -46.99 -8.99 13.87
N VAL A 10 -47.02 -8.68 15.16
CA VAL A 10 -45.81 -8.45 15.96
C VAL A 10 -44.96 -9.71 16.05
N SER A 11 -45.55 -10.87 16.33
CA SER A 11 -44.85 -12.15 16.37
C SER A 11 -44.20 -12.49 15.02
N ALA A 12 -44.90 -12.26 13.90
CA ALA A 12 -44.35 -12.48 12.57
C ALA A 12 -43.15 -11.56 12.30
N ILE A 13 -43.23 -10.28 12.67
CA ILE A 13 -42.11 -9.32 12.53
C ILE A 13 -40.92 -9.78 13.39
N ILE A 14 -41.14 -10.21 14.63
CA ILE A 14 -40.07 -10.69 15.51
C ILE A 14 -39.41 -11.94 14.93
N ILE A 15 -40.18 -12.89 14.38
CA ILE A 15 -39.64 -14.10 13.73
C ILE A 15 -38.80 -13.72 12.51
N LEU A 16 -39.29 -12.81 11.67
CA LEU A 16 -38.54 -12.33 10.50
C LEU A 16 -37.25 -11.63 10.91
N LEU A 17 -37.29 -10.79 11.94
CA LEU A 17 -36.10 -10.14 12.49
C LEU A 17 -35.13 -11.16 13.08
N PHE A 18 -35.63 -12.20 13.77
CA PHE A 18 -34.79 -13.27 14.30
C PHE A 18 -34.14 -14.09 13.18
N VAL A 19 -34.89 -14.46 12.15
CA VAL A 19 -34.34 -15.20 11.01
C VAL A 19 -33.28 -14.35 10.30
N ASP A 20 -33.53 -13.06 10.06
CA ASP A 20 -32.52 -12.20 9.43
C ASP A 20 -31.31 -11.96 10.34
N ARG A 21 -31.51 -11.63 11.61
CA ARG A 21 -30.39 -11.27 12.49
C ARG A 21 -29.59 -12.45 12.98
N CYS A 22 -30.23 -13.60 13.18
CA CYS A 22 -29.63 -14.77 13.81
C CYS A 22 -29.28 -15.90 12.84
N THR A 23 -29.64 -15.81 11.55
CA THR A 23 -29.34 -16.85 10.57
C THR A 23 -28.63 -16.33 9.32
N THR A 24 -28.06 -17.25 8.55
CA THR A 24 -27.49 -16.99 7.23
C THR A 24 -28.56 -16.76 6.15
N ILE A 25 -29.84 -16.79 6.50
CA ILE A 25 -30.93 -16.42 5.59
C ILE A 25 -30.97 -14.89 5.48
N ASN A 26 -31.03 -14.40 4.25
CA ASN A 26 -31.21 -12.98 3.97
C ASN A 26 -32.70 -12.67 3.80
N LEU A 27 -33.23 -11.76 4.62
CA LEU A 27 -34.61 -11.28 4.47
C LEU A 27 -34.68 -9.80 4.05
N THR A 28 -33.55 -9.20 3.65
CA THR A 28 -33.55 -7.83 3.14
C THR A 28 -34.16 -7.76 1.74
N THR A 29 -34.85 -6.67 1.44
CA THR A 29 -35.49 -6.46 0.12
C THR A 29 -34.48 -6.44 -1.02
N ALA A 30 -33.27 -5.91 -0.79
CA ALA A 30 -32.17 -5.91 -1.75
C ALA A 30 -31.66 -7.33 -2.09
N ASP A 31 -31.91 -8.31 -1.21
CA ASP A 31 -31.48 -9.68 -1.39
C ASP A 31 -32.58 -10.58 -1.97
N VAL A 32 -33.82 -10.37 -1.54
CA VAL A 32 -35.00 -11.10 -2.05
C VAL A 32 -35.31 -10.70 -3.50
N PHE A 33 -35.13 -9.42 -3.85
CA PHE A 33 -35.37 -8.89 -5.19
C PHE A 33 -34.06 -8.57 -5.93
N ARG A 34 -32.99 -9.32 -5.66
CA ARG A 34 -31.69 -9.09 -6.30
C ARG A 34 -31.82 -9.26 -7.83
N PRO A 35 -31.29 -8.32 -8.64
CA PRO A 35 -31.27 -8.46 -10.08
C PRO A 35 -30.53 -9.74 -10.51
N SER A 36 -31.07 -10.45 -11.51
CA SER A 36 -30.43 -11.64 -12.07
C SER A 36 -29.04 -11.36 -12.64
N SER A 37 -28.79 -10.12 -13.09
CA SER A 37 -27.49 -9.67 -13.60
C SER A 37 -26.35 -9.84 -12.59
N TYR A 38 -26.63 -9.84 -11.28
CA TYR A 38 -25.61 -9.97 -10.24
C TYR A 38 -24.97 -11.37 -10.24
N GLN A 39 -25.66 -12.38 -10.80
CA GLN A 39 -25.09 -13.73 -10.96
C GLN A 39 -23.91 -13.75 -11.94
N HIS A 40 -23.78 -12.74 -12.81
CA HIS A 40 -22.71 -12.61 -13.77
C HIS A 40 -21.55 -11.72 -13.28
N PHE A 41 -21.62 -11.21 -12.05
CA PHE A 41 -20.53 -10.43 -11.48
C PHE A 41 -19.34 -11.35 -11.24
N LYS A 42 -18.19 -10.93 -11.76
CA LYS A 42 -16.92 -11.65 -11.66
C LYS A 42 -16.21 -11.31 -10.35
N THR A 43 -15.40 -12.23 -9.85
CA THR A 43 -14.41 -11.92 -8.81
C THR A 43 -13.26 -11.09 -9.39
N LEU A 44 -12.47 -10.42 -8.54
CA LEU A 44 -11.33 -9.60 -8.98
C LEU A 44 -10.30 -10.42 -9.77
N VAL A 45 -10.10 -11.69 -9.38
CA VAL A 45 -9.20 -12.63 -10.08
C VAL A 45 -9.69 -12.96 -11.50
N GLU A 46 -11.01 -12.97 -11.71
CA GLU A 46 -11.65 -13.23 -13.01
C GLU A 46 -11.66 -12.01 -13.94
N LYS A 47 -11.03 -10.90 -13.52
CA LYS A 47 -10.85 -9.67 -14.28
C LYS A 47 -12.19 -9.03 -14.67
N PRO A 48 -12.88 -8.37 -13.72
CA PRO A 48 -14.11 -7.64 -14.01
C PRO A 48 -13.81 -6.46 -14.95
N GLN A 49 -14.82 -6.08 -15.73
CA GLN A 49 -14.62 -5.29 -16.94
C GLN A 49 -15.80 -4.38 -17.23
N SER A 50 -15.50 -3.18 -17.74
CA SER A 50 -16.46 -2.21 -18.28
C SER A 50 -16.26 -2.07 -19.79
N LYS A 51 -16.73 -0.96 -20.39
CA LYS A 51 -16.53 -0.67 -21.81
C LYS A 51 -15.04 -0.43 -22.10
N ASN A 52 -14.39 0.44 -21.34
CA ASN A 52 -13.02 0.86 -21.61
C ASN A 52 -12.01 0.39 -20.55
N TYR A 53 -12.46 -0.16 -19.42
CA TYR A 53 -11.57 -0.54 -18.32
C TYR A 53 -11.68 -2.02 -17.95
N GLU A 54 -10.60 -2.53 -17.38
CA GLU A 54 -10.52 -3.83 -16.74
C GLU A 54 -9.78 -3.72 -15.41
N ILE A 55 -10.14 -4.59 -14.46
CA ILE A 55 -9.38 -4.77 -13.22
C ILE A 55 -8.56 -6.05 -13.37
N VAL A 56 -7.26 -5.98 -13.14
CA VAL A 56 -6.36 -7.13 -13.25
C VAL A 56 -5.44 -7.20 -12.03
N PRO A 57 -4.94 -8.38 -11.62
CA PRO A 57 -3.94 -8.47 -10.56
C PRO A 57 -2.72 -7.58 -10.88
N ALA A 58 -2.26 -6.81 -9.89
CA ALA A 58 -1.03 -6.05 -10.01
C ALA A 58 0.17 -6.94 -9.63
N LYS A 59 1.26 -6.80 -10.38
CA LYS A 59 2.58 -7.33 -10.02
C LYS A 59 3.33 -6.31 -9.15
N GLY A 60 3.70 -6.72 -7.95
CA GLY A 60 4.37 -5.90 -6.95
C GLY A 60 3.50 -5.61 -5.73
N SER A 61 4.06 -4.88 -4.78
CA SER A 61 3.45 -4.52 -3.51
C SER A 61 3.71 -3.05 -3.19
N PHE A 62 3.20 -2.60 -2.04
CA PHE A 62 3.46 -1.26 -1.53
C PHE A 62 4.96 -1.00 -1.27
N PRO A 63 5.39 0.27 -1.33
CA PRO A 63 4.58 1.44 -1.71
C PRO A 63 4.26 1.48 -3.21
N ILE A 64 3.27 2.30 -3.57
CA ILE A 64 2.93 2.62 -4.97
C ILE A 64 3.32 4.07 -5.21
N LEU A 65 4.27 4.27 -6.11
CA LEU A 65 4.89 5.57 -6.37
C LEU A 65 4.76 5.96 -7.84
N TYR A 66 4.72 7.26 -8.12
CA TYR A 66 4.50 7.83 -9.45
C TYR A 66 5.64 8.77 -9.85
N ASP A 67 6.21 8.54 -11.03
CA ASP A 67 7.12 9.47 -11.70
C ASP A 67 6.30 10.43 -12.57
N HIS A 68 6.17 11.67 -12.11
CA HIS A 68 5.43 12.70 -12.84
C HIS A 68 6.12 13.16 -14.12
N LEU A 69 7.43 12.96 -14.32
CA LEU A 69 8.08 13.38 -15.56
C LEU A 69 7.82 12.35 -16.66
N LYS A 70 7.94 11.07 -16.31
CA LYS A 70 7.79 9.97 -17.27
C LYS A 70 6.39 9.40 -17.36
N ASN A 71 5.53 9.73 -16.41
CA ASN A 71 4.17 9.20 -16.29
C ASN A 71 4.17 7.68 -16.10
N GLU A 72 4.99 7.22 -15.17
CA GLU A 72 5.27 5.82 -14.88
C GLU A 72 5.03 5.53 -13.39
N PHE A 73 4.78 4.27 -13.05
CA PHE A 73 4.52 3.85 -11.67
C PHE A 73 5.53 2.82 -11.21
N TYR A 74 5.88 2.85 -9.93
CA TYR A 74 6.88 2.02 -9.29
C TYR A 74 6.26 1.34 -8.07
N LEU A 75 6.40 0.02 -8.00
CA LEU A 75 5.95 -0.83 -6.91
C LEU A 75 7.13 -1.66 -6.41
N ALA A 76 7.15 -1.99 -5.13
CA ALA A 76 8.10 -2.96 -4.59
C ALA A 76 7.85 -4.35 -5.19
N ASN A 77 8.91 -5.14 -5.35
CA ASN A 77 8.83 -6.51 -5.87
C ASN A 77 9.99 -7.34 -5.28
N GLY A 78 9.75 -7.93 -4.11
CA GLY A 78 10.81 -8.57 -3.34
C GLY A 78 11.89 -7.54 -2.99
N GLN A 79 13.12 -7.80 -3.42
CA GLN A 79 14.25 -6.90 -3.24
C GLN A 79 14.48 -5.95 -4.43
N GLY A 80 13.60 -5.96 -5.43
CA GLY A 80 13.66 -5.07 -6.59
C GLY A 80 12.35 -4.33 -6.82
N LEU A 81 12.17 -3.76 -8.03
CA LEU A 81 10.97 -2.98 -8.38
C LEU A 81 10.20 -3.61 -9.54
N THR A 82 8.88 -3.37 -9.55
CA THR A 82 8.06 -3.45 -10.76
C THR A 82 7.69 -2.05 -11.22
N LYS A 83 7.86 -1.81 -12.53
CA LYS A 83 7.60 -0.56 -13.20
C LYS A 83 6.45 -0.70 -14.21
N TYR A 84 5.48 0.20 -14.16
CA TYR A 84 4.38 0.30 -15.11
C TYR A 84 4.45 1.57 -15.95
N ASP A 85 3.98 1.48 -17.19
CA ASP A 85 3.68 2.66 -18.00
C ASP A 85 2.35 3.32 -17.58
N ALA A 86 2.02 4.45 -18.23
CA ALA A 86 0.80 5.20 -18.02
C ALA A 86 -0.51 4.45 -18.35
N PHE A 87 -0.42 3.29 -19.03
CA PHE A 87 -1.53 2.44 -19.46
C PHE A 87 -1.61 1.14 -18.66
N GLY A 88 -0.74 0.95 -17.68
CA GLY A 88 -0.74 -0.24 -16.84
C GLY A 88 -0.09 -1.47 -17.48
N ASN A 89 0.82 -1.28 -18.44
CA ASN A 89 1.69 -2.34 -18.93
C ASN A 89 2.99 -2.38 -18.10
N VAL A 90 3.44 -3.58 -17.74
CA VAL A 90 4.73 -3.77 -17.07
C VAL A 90 5.87 -3.47 -18.05
N ILE A 91 6.76 -2.55 -17.70
CA ILE A 91 7.98 -2.22 -18.45
C ILE A 91 9.17 -3.02 -17.92
N ILE A 92 9.36 -3.02 -16.60
CA ILE A 92 10.46 -3.70 -15.90
C ILE A 92 9.85 -4.42 -14.70
N SER A 93 10.29 -5.64 -14.42
CA SER A 93 9.88 -6.34 -13.20
C SER A 93 10.92 -7.39 -12.84
N ASN A 94 11.78 -7.00 -11.91
CA ASN A 94 12.91 -7.82 -11.47
C ASN A 94 12.86 -7.89 -9.95
N ASP A 95 12.84 -9.11 -9.42
CA ASP A 95 13.19 -9.34 -8.02
C ASP A 95 14.71 -9.45 -7.94
N LEU A 96 15.32 -8.71 -7.03
CA LEU A 96 16.76 -8.69 -6.80
C LEU A 96 17.14 -9.49 -5.55
N SER A 97 16.34 -10.49 -5.16
CA SER A 97 16.54 -11.33 -3.97
C SER A 97 17.87 -12.09 -3.93
N HIS A 98 18.58 -12.18 -5.07
CA HIS A 98 19.92 -12.75 -5.17
C HIS A 98 21.03 -11.77 -4.77
N GLU A 99 20.76 -10.47 -4.73
CA GLU A 99 21.75 -9.46 -4.36
C GLU A 99 22.00 -9.43 -2.86
N LYS A 100 23.26 -9.24 -2.48
CA LYS A 100 23.61 -9.01 -1.08
C LYS A 100 23.34 -7.55 -0.77
N TYR A 101 22.47 -7.32 0.23
CA TYR A 101 22.04 -6.01 0.72
C TYR A 101 21.28 -5.20 -0.33
N THR A 102 19.97 -5.03 -0.14
CA THR A 102 19.15 -4.18 -1.01
C THR A 102 18.33 -3.23 -0.15
N SER A 103 18.33 -1.93 -0.43
CA SER A 103 17.57 -0.95 0.37
C SER A 103 16.14 -0.73 -0.10
N VAL A 104 15.55 -1.72 -0.77
CA VAL A 104 14.16 -1.66 -1.24
C VAL A 104 13.14 -1.91 -0.13
N PHE A 105 13.60 -2.34 1.04
CA PHE A 105 12.77 -2.75 2.18
C PHE A 105 12.08 -1.57 2.90
N ASP A 106 11.47 -0.65 2.14
CA ASP A 106 10.47 0.35 2.54
C ASP A 106 10.34 1.50 1.52
N PHE A 107 11.29 1.66 0.58
CA PHE A 107 11.35 2.83 -0.32
C PHE A 107 11.41 4.14 0.46
N SER A 108 12.17 4.16 1.56
CA SER A 108 12.35 5.30 2.48
C SER A 108 12.54 6.67 1.80
N ASN A 109 13.07 6.72 0.58
CA ASN A 109 13.40 7.94 -0.16
C ASN A 109 12.56 8.23 -1.42
N PHE A 110 11.54 7.41 -1.72
CA PHE A 110 10.69 7.55 -2.92
C PHE A 110 11.48 7.87 -4.21
N VAL A 111 12.47 7.03 -4.54
CA VAL A 111 13.30 7.14 -5.75
C VAL A 111 13.24 5.86 -6.59
N PRO A 112 13.48 5.92 -7.92
CA PRO A 112 13.45 4.76 -8.82
C PRO A 112 14.77 3.97 -8.80
N PHE A 113 15.44 3.91 -7.66
CA PHE A 113 16.75 3.28 -7.50
C PHE A 113 16.69 2.18 -6.46
N VAL A 114 17.45 1.12 -6.69
CA VAL A 114 17.70 0.07 -5.72
C VAL A 114 19.18 -0.01 -5.45
N PHE A 115 19.59 0.20 -4.20
CA PHE A 115 20.98 0.18 -3.81
C PHE A 115 21.36 -1.22 -3.34
N ALA A 116 22.31 -1.83 -4.05
CA ALA A 116 22.93 -3.10 -3.72
C ALA A 116 24.25 -2.89 -2.96
N LYS A 117 24.85 -3.94 -2.38
CA LYS A 117 26.18 -3.83 -1.71
C LYS A 117 27.25 -3.14 -2.55
N ASN A 118 27.32 -3.45 -3.85
CA ASN A 118 28.43 -3.06 -4.73
C ASN A 118 28.01 -2.07 -5.83
N GLY A 119 26.77 -1.62 -5.84
CA GLY A 119 26.28 -0.74 -6.88
C GLY A 119 24.81 -0.41 -6.76
N ILE A 120 24.28 0.16 -7.84
CA ILE A 120 22.92 0.68 -7.93
C ILE A 120 22.24 0.13 -9.17
N TYR A 121 20.99 -0.28 -9.01
CA TYR A 121 20.09 -0.63 -10.08
C TYR A 121 19.17 0.56 -10.37
N ASP A 122 19.29 1.12 -11.58
CA ASP A 122 18.49 2.25 -12.08
C ASP A 122 17.27 1.74 -12.85
N TYR A 123 16.08 1.96 -12.29
CA TYR A 123 14.79 1.65 -12.91
C TYR A 123 14.16 2.87 -13.61
N SER A 124 14.83 4.01 -13.64
CA SER A 124 14.31 5.22 -14.28
C SER A 124 14.27 5.04 -15.82
N GLY A 125 15.17 4.25 -16.41
CA GLY A 125 15.23 4.01 -17.86
C GLY A 125 14.14 3.11 -18.43
N LYS A 126 14.24 2.81 -19.73
CA LYS A 126 13.42 1.78 -20.42
C LYS A 126 13.90 0.35 -20.10
N LYS A 127 15.14 0.21 -19.65
CA LYS A 127 15.77 -1.04 -19.24
C LYS A 127 16.41 -0.82 -17.88
N LEU A 128 16.50 -1.90 -17.11
CA LEU A 128 17.24 -1.92 -15.86
C LEU A 128 18.74 -1.76 -16.15
N ILE A 129 19.39 -0.81 -15.50
CA ILE A 129 20.84 -0.57 -15.64
C ILE A 129 21.49 -0.75 -14.28
N TYR A 130 22.45 -1.66 -14.19
CA TYR A 130 23.32 -1.77 -13.02
C TYR A 130 24.57 -0.92 -13.22
N LYS A 131 24.91 -0.10 -12.21
CA LYS A 131 26.17 0.65 -12.13
C LYS A 131 26.89 0.29 -10.84
N LYS A 132 28.16 -0.11 -10.93
CA LYS A 132 28.99 -0.31 -9.74
C LYS A 132 29.30 1.03 -9.08
N PHE A 133 29.48 1.01 -7.76
CA PHE A 133 30.07 2.15 -7.08
C PHE A 133 31.50 2.36 -7.58
N SER A 134 31.85 3.59 -7.93
CA SER A 134 33.23 3.95 -8.27
C SER A 134 34.12 3.97 -7.04
N GLU A 135 33.53 4.25 -5.88
CA GLU A 135 34.21 4.30 -4.59
C GLU A 135 33.24 3.89 -3.49
N ILE A 136 33.76 3.16 -2.50
CA ILE A 136 33.07 2.82 -1.25
C ILE A 136 33.94 3.34 -0.11
N ILE A 137 33.45 4.33 0.62
CA ILE A 137 34.22 5.13 1.58
C ILE A 137 33.73 4.85 3.01
N ASN A 138 34.66 4.85 3.96
CA ASN A 138 34.37 4.72 5.39
C ASN A 138 33.67 3.41 5.73
N SER A 139 33.95 2.37 4.95
CA SER A 139 33.23 1.12 5.04
C SER A 139 33.56 0.39 6.33
N ASP A 140 34.79 0.53 6.83
CA ASP A 140 35.24 -0.13 8.05
C ASP A 140 35.53 0.90 9.17
N HIS A 141 34.87 2.07 9.08
CA HIS A 141 34.98 3.19 10.04
C HIS A 141 36.42 3.72 10.18
N GLU A 142 37.14 3.74 9.07
CA GLU A 142 38.55 4.09 9.04
C GLU A 142 38.81 5.61 9.08
N LEU A 143 37.80 6.45 8.86
CA LEU A 143 37.95 7.91 8.84
C LEU A 143 37.72 8.51 10.23
N ASN A 144 38.58 9.47 10.62
CA ASN A 144 38.30 10.36 11.74
C ASN A 144 37.25 11.43 11.37
N ASP A 145 36.68 12.11 12.36
CA ASP A 145 35.61 13.10 12.17
C ASP A 145 35.97 14.25 11.21
N LYS A 146 37.22 14.73 11.28
CA LYS A 146 37.67 15.86 10.45
C LYS A 146 37.74 15.45 8.98
N ASP A 147 38.33 14.29 8.71
CA ASP A 147 38.48 13.75 7.36
C ASP A 147 37.11 13.35 6.80
N PHE A 148 36.29 12.67 7.60
CA PHE A 148 34.90 12.36 7.27
C PHE A 148 34.13 13.61 6.85
N LYS A 149 34.14 14.66 7.67
CA LYS A 149 33.44 15.92 7.38
C LYS A 149 33.93 16.54 6.08
N SER A 150 35.25 16.64 5.90
CA SER A 150 35.85 17.21 4.70
C SER A 150 35.44 16.45 3.42
N ILE A 151 35.53 15.12 3.46
CA ILE A 151 35.19 14.24 2.35
C ILE A 151 33.69 14.31 2.07
N PHE A 152 32.83 14.15 3.09
CA PHE A 152 31.38 14.23 2.97
C PHE A 152 30.94 15.54 2.33
N GLU A 153 31.39 16.69 2.86
CA GLU A 153 30.97 17.99 2.35
C GLU A 153 31.44 18.23 0.92
N SER A 154 32.63 17.75 0.56
CA SER A 154 33.13 17.81 -0.81
C SER A 154 32.24 17.02 -1.77
N HIS A 155 31.90 15.78 -1.42
CA HIS A 155 31.00 14.94 -2.21
C HIS A 155 29.61 15.56 -2.30
N TYR A 156 29.05 16.02 -1.18
CA TYR A 156 27.74 16.66 -1.13
C TYR A 156 27.68 17.89 -2.05
N ARG A 157 28.67 18.79 -2.00
CA ARG A 157 28.70 20.00 -2.83
C ARG A 157 28.72 19.67 -4.33
N ASN A 158 29.48 18.66 -4.73
CA ASN A 158 29.66 18.30 -6.14
C ASN A 158 28.57 17.36 -6.69
N ALA A 159 27.78 16.74 -5.82
CA ALA A 159 26.76 15.77 -6.22
C ALA A 159 25.51 16.43 -6.82
N GLU A 160 25.03 15.82 -7.90
CA GLU A 160 23.72 16.11 -8.51
C GLU A 160 22.59 15.37 -7.79
N LEU A 161 22.86 14.19 -7.24
CA LEU A 161 21.94 13.47 -6.36
C LEU A 161 22.63 13.06 -5.06
N VAL A 162 21.89 13.17 -3.96
CA VAL A 162 22.31 12.74 -2.63
C VAL A 162 21.14 12.03 -1.99
N ILE A 163 21.35 10.76 -1.63
CA ILE A 163 20.32 9.88 -1.07
C ILE A 163 20.91 9.24 0.19
N TYR A 164 20.15 9.27 1.28
CA TYR A 164 20.53 8.71 2.58
C TYR A 164 19.64 7.52 2.91
N ASP A 165 20.14 6.48 3.56
CA ASP A 165 19.34 5.28 3.88
C ASP A 165 19.37 4.92 5.36
N ASN A 166 18.43 4.09 5.82
CA ASN A 166 18.21 3.77 7.24
C ASN A 166 18.74 2.38 7.67
N ASN A 167 19.71 1.83 6.95
CA ASN A 167 20.56 0.70 7.37
C ASN A 167 19.86 -0.67 7.62
N ARG A 168 18.67 -0.94 7.08
CA ARG A 168 17.99 -2.22 7.40
C ARG A 168 18.66 -3.49 6.89
N ASN A 169 19.59 -3.40 5.95
CA ASN A 169 20.14 -4.59 5.28
C ASN A 169 21.66 -4.63 5.14
N VAL A 170 22.42 -3.60 5.50
CA VAL A 170 23.89 -3.73 5.48
C VAL A 170 24.25 -4.46 6.77
N GLY A 171 24.63 -5.74 6.69
CA GLY A 171 24.93 -6.59 7.85
C GLY A 171 26.19 -6.13 8.61
N ARG A 172 26.14 -4.93 9.19
CA ARG A 172 27.16 -4.30 10.01
C ARG A 172 26.47 -3.90 11.31
N GLU A 173 26.98 -4.45 12.40
CA GLU A 173 26.47 -4.29 13.77
C GLU A 173 26.66 -2.85 14.32
N ASP A 174 27.26 -1.94 13.54
CA ASP A 174 27.84 -0.68 14.00
C ASP A 174 26.97 0.58 13.75
N ASP A 175 25.65 0.47 13.56
CA ASP A 175 24.71 1.62 13.42
C ASP A 175 25.17 2.72 12.44
N CYS A 176 25.79 2.31 11.32
CA CYS A 176 26.27 3.24 10.30
C CYS A 176 25.39 3.23 9.06
N PHE A 177 24.97 4.42 8.64
CA PHE A 177 23.99 4.62 7.59
C PHE A 177 24.67 4.90 6.25
N PRO A 178 24.23 4.26 5.16
CA PRO A 178 24.80 4.53 3.84
C PRO A 178 24.30 5.87 3.28
N MET A 179 25.22 6.56 2.63
CA MET A 179 25.04 7.83 1.93
C MET A 179 25.50 7.64 0.49
N TYR A 180 24.60 7.90 -0.46
CA TYR A 180 24.86 7.72 -1.88
C TYR A 180 24.99 9.07 -2.57
N PHE A 181 26.09 9.27 -3.29
CA PHE A 181 26.36 10.47 -4.07
C PHE A 181 26.44 10.12 -5.54
N LYS A 182 25.66 10.83 -6.37
CA LYS A 182 25.82 10.80 -7.82
C LYS A 182 26.59 12.05 -8.25
N ILE A 183 27.75 11.86 -8.85
CA ILE A 183 28.58 12.94 -9.41
C ILE A 183 28.82 12.60 -10.88
N LYS A 184 28.15 13.32 -11.78
CA LYS A 184 28.14 13.00 -13.23
C LYS A 184 27.70 11.54 -13.44
N ASP A 185 28.53 10.72 -14.09
CA ASP A 185 28.22 9.31 -14.36
C ASP A 185 28.62 8.33 -13.26
N GLN A 186 29.25 8.83 -12.19
CA GLN A 186 29.77 8.04 -11.09
C GLN A 186 28.81 8.01 -9.90
N TRP A 187 28.76 6.85 -9.24
CA TRP A 187 28.06 6.64 -7.98
C TRP A 187 29.06 6.30 -6.90
N ILE A 188 28.98 7.01 -5.78
CA ILE A 188 29.86 6.82 -4.62
C ILE A 188 28.98 6.44 -3.44
N LEU A 189 29.38 5.41 -2.71
CA LEU A 189 28.78 5.01 -1.45
C LEU A 189 29.73 5.42 -0.34
N MET A 190 29.23 6.14 0.65
CA MET A 190 29.96 6.48 1.87
C MET A 190 29.11 6.07 3.07
N PHE A 191 29.72 5.47 4.09
CA PHE A 191 29.02 5.17 5.33
C PHE A 191 29.25 6.27 6.35
N SER A 192 28.22 6.59 7.14
CA SER A 192 28.32 7.54 8.25
C SER A 192 29.38 7.14 9.29
N GLN A 193 29.70 8.06 10.19
CA GLN A 193 30.38 7.70 11.43
C GLN A 193 29.49 6.82 12.30
N ARG A 194 30.10 6.08 13.24
CA ARG A 194 29.37 5.35 14.28
C ARG A 194 28.59 6.33 15.15
N ASP A 195 27.40 5.90 15.58
CA ASP A 195 26.53 6.69 16.45
C ASP A 195 26.17 8.08 15.88
N ASP A 196 26.06 8.19 14.55
CA ASP A 196 25.73 9.45 13.89
C ASP A 196 24.23 9.73 13.91
N PHE A 197 23.74 10.44 14.92
CA PHE A 197 22.31 10.75 15.13
C PHE A 197 21.78 11.96 14.31
N ARG A 198 22.48 12.34 13.25
CA ARG A 198 22.11 13.51 12.42
C ARG A 198 21.08 13.18 11.34
N PHE A 199 20.65 11.93 11.19
CA PHE A 199 19.64 11.56 10.21
C PHE A 199 18.22 11.82 10.73
N SER A 200 17.33 12.30 9.85
CA SER A 200 15.96 12.66 10.20
C SER A 200 15.12 11.51 10.78
N HIS A 201 15.39 10.28 10.34
CA HIS A 201 14.65 9.09 10.75
C HIS A 201 15.07 8.55 12.13
N GLN A 202 16.10 9.12 12.77
CA GLN A 202 16.60 8.66 14.07
C GLN A 202 16.09 9.49 15.26
N GLY A 203 15.26 10.52 15.00
CA GLY A 203 14.58 11.26 16.06
C GLY A 203 15.51 11.84 17.12
N SER A 204 16.60 12.49 16.72
CA SER A 204 17.41 13.26 17.67
C SER A 204 16.60 14.45 18.19
N ASN A 205 16.83 14.85 19.46
CA ASN A 205 16.13 15.97 20.10
C ASN A 205 16.23 17.30 19.33
N ASP A 206 17.17 17.40 18.38
CA ASP A 206 17.44 18.58 17.56
C ASP A 206 16.75 18.54 16.17
N ILE A 207 16.22 17.38 15.74
CA ILE A 207 15.53 17.21 14.46
C ILE A 207 14.05 16.91 14.75
N GLU A 208 13.26 17.98 14.81
CA GLU A 208 11.84 17.88 15.17
C GLU A 208 10.96 17.22 14.09
N ASN A 209 11.49 16.98 12.88
CA ASN A 209 10.68 16.54 11.74
C ASN A 209 11.33 15.40 10.94
N ASP A 210 10.71 14.22 10.94
CA ASP A 210 11.03 13.11 10.05
C ASP A 210 10.19 13.18 8.77
N THR A 211 10.83 13.30 7.61
CA THR A 211 10.11 13.39 6.34
C THR A 211 9.91 12.00 5.74
N ILE A 212 8.66 11.54 5.70
CA ILE A 212 8.34 10.27 5.04
C ILE A 212 8.63 10.39 3.54
N GLY A 213 9.36 9.41 3.00
CA GLY A 213 9.74 9.40 1.59
C GLY A 213 10.97 10.26 1.28
N GLN A 214 11.65 10.81 2.29
CA GLN A 214 12.93 11.51 2.14
C GLN A 214 13.69 11.52 3.47
N ILE A 215 14.78 10.77 3.56
CA ILE A 215 15.70 10.90 4.69
C ILE A 215 16.58 12.11 4.45
N ASP A 216 16.73 12.97 5.46
CA ASP A 216 17.65 14.10 5.45
C ASP A 216 18.77 13.91 6.48
N TYR A 217 19.88 14.61 6.27
CA TYR A 217 20.99 14.69 7.21
C TYR A 217 21.12 16.13 7.73
N LEU A 218 21.38 16.33 9.02
CA LEU A 218 21.36 17.64 9.66
C LEU A 218 22.24 18.67 8.93
N GLY A 219 21.61 19.72 8.38
CA GLY A 219 22.27 20.77 7.60
C GLY A 219 22.57 20.42 6.13
N PHE A 220 22.28 19.18 5.72
CA PHE A 220 22.53 18.65 4.37
C PHE A 220 21.32 17.82 3.90
N PRO A 221 20.25 18.48 3.42
CA PRO A 221 19.08 17.77 2.93
C PRO A 221 19.42 16.92 1.70
N ALA A 222 18.68 15.83 1.50
CA ALA A 222 18.80 14.98 0.33
C ALA A 222 18.56 15.78 -0.96
N LYS A 223 19.31 15.44 -2.01
CA LYS A 223 19.17 16.01 -3.35
C LYS A 223 18.53 14.96 -4.25
N LEU A 224 17.20 14.93 -4.29
CA LEU A 224 16.47 13.95 -5.12
C LEU A 224 16.18 14.47 -6.54
N GLY A 225 16.23 15.80 -6.74
CA GLY A 225 16.04 16.43 -8.04
C GLY A 225 14.79 15.95 -8.77
N ASP A 226 14.98 15.58 -10.04
CA ASP A 226 13.95 15.08 -10.94
C ASP A 226 13.59 13.59 -10.72
N LYS A 227 14.24 12.92 -9.75
CA LYS A 227 14.04 11.50 -9.42
C LYS A 227 13.06 11.26 -8.30
N ARG A 228 12.54 12.31 -7.69
CA ARG A 228 11.55 12.18 -6.62
C ARG A 228 10.22 11.67 -7.17
N LEU A 229 9.74 10.58 -6.58
CA LEU A 229 8.46 9.97 -6.89
C LEU A 229 7.37 10.48 -5.94
N THR A 230 6.13 10.46 -6.40
CA THR A 230 4.94 10.90 -5.66
C THR A 230 4.14 9.68 -5.22
N VAL A 231 3.75 9.62 -3.96
CA VAL A 231 2.89 8.54 -3.46
C VAL A 231 1.41 8.75 -3.82
N LEU A 232 0.66 7.67 -4.02
CA LEU A 232 -0.78 7.72 -4.27
C LEU A 232 -1.56 7.72 -2.94
N LYS A 233 -2.85 8.05 -3.01
CA LYS A 233 -3.72 8.12 -1.83
C LYS A 233 -5.11 7.59 -2.14
N ASP A 234 -5.67 6.85 -1.19
CA ASP A 234 -7.11 6.66 -1.07
C ASP A 234 -7.70 7.90 -0.39
N ALA A 235 -8.30 8.76 -1.20
CA ALA A 235 -8.86 10.02 -0.75
C ALA A 235 -10.04 9.84 0.22
N LYS A 236 -10.83 8.77 0.08
CA LYS A 236 -12.03 8.53 0.88
C LYS A 236 -11.68 8.13 2.30
N ASN A 237 -10.67 7.27 2.45
CA ASN A 237 -10.20 6.79 3.74
C ASN A 237 -9.01 7.60 4.30
N GLY A 238 -8.43 8.50 3.49
CA GLY A 238 -7.28 9.31 3.88
C GLY A 238 -5.98 8.51 4.01
N ILE A 239 -5.84 7.38 3.31
CA ILE A 239 -4.72 6.43 3.46
C ILE A 239 -3.75 6.56 2.29
N PHE A 240 -2.46 6.72 2.55
CA PHE A 240 -1.41 6.77 1.52
C PHE A 240 -0.97 5.37 1.13
N SER A 241 -0.56 5.18 -0.13
CA SER A 241 -0.05 3.90 -0.65
C SER A 241 1.40 3.65 -0.23
N ILE A 242 1.65 3.68 1.08
CA ILE A 242 2.94 3.41 1.72
C ILE A 242 2.84 2.09 2.47
N SER A 243 3.93 1.31 2.51
CA SER A 243 4.00 0.14 3.37
C SER A 243 3.71 0.53 4.82
N LYS A 244 2.90 -0.27 5.53
CA LYS A 244 2.54 -0.01 6.92
C LYS A 244 3.80 0.11 7.78
N LEU A 245 3.84 1.10 8.68
CA LEU A 245 4.86 1.17 9.73
C LEU A 245 4.33 0.35 10.92
N GLY A 246 4.73 -0.92 10.98
CA GLY A 246 4.16 -1.88 11.93
C GLY A 246 2.70 -2.21 11.60
N TRP A 247 1.79 -1.95 12.54
CA TRP A 247 0.36 -2.25 12.40
C TRP A 247 -0.47 -1.10 11.80
N GLU A 248 0.12 0.08 11.64
CA GLU A 248 -0.60 1.30 11.26
C GLU A 248 -0.35 1.68 9.80
N ALA A 249 -1.44 1.99 9.09
CA ALA A 249 -1.36 2.57 7.76
C ALA A 249 -1.07 4.07 7.87
N ILE A 250 -0.15 4.57 7.04
CA ILE A 250 0.12 6.01 6.94
C ILE A 250 -1.12 6.68 6.37
N SER A 251 -1.83 7.40 7.23
CA SER A 251 -3.09 8.08 6.93
C SER A 251 -3.05 9.51 7.40
N ASP A 252 -4.00 10.35 6.97
CA ASP A 252 -4.12 11.71 7.49
C ASP A 252 -4.23 11.72 9.02
N LYS A 253 -5.04 10.81 9.59
CA LYS A 253 -5.19 10.66 11.05
C LYS A 253 -3.87 10.29 11.73
N TYR A 254 -3.10 9.40 11.12
CA TYR A 254 -1.78 9.02 11.63
C TYR A 254 -0.85 10.24 11.65
N LEU A 255 -0.78 11.00 10.55
CA LEU A 255 0.05 12.20 10.43
C LEU A 255 -0.44 13.36 11.31
N ASP A 256 -1.71 13.39 11.69
CA ASP A 256 -2.24 14.31 12.72
C ASP A 256 -1.81 13.91 14.14
N THR A 257 -1.69 12.61 14.39
CA THR A 257 -1.31 12.06 15.70
C THR A 257 0.20 12.18 15.94
N TYR A 258 1.00 11.85 14.92
CA TYR A 258 2.46 11.92 14.94
C TYR A 258 2.94 13.14 14.16
N PHE A 259 2.73 14.32 14.72
CA PHE A 259 2.97 15.61 14.04
C PHE A 259 4.43 15.85 13.62
N THR A 260 5.39 15.13 14.21
CA THR A 260 6.80 15.14 13.81
C THR A 260 7.03 14.41 12.49
N GLN A 261 6.09 13.60 12.00
CA GLN A 261 6.18 12.94 10.71
C GLN A 261 5.54 13.78 9.60
N ILE A 262 6.36 14.19 8.63
CA ILE A 262 5.95 15.05 7.53
C ILE A 262 5.91 14.23 6.23
N LEU A 263 4.73 14.11 5.64
CA LEU A 263 4.57 13.65 4.25
C LEU A 263 4.21 14.85 3.38
N LYS A 264 5.10 15.23 2.44
CA LYS A 264 4.91 16.41 1.58
C LYS A 264 3.65 16.28 0.71
N GLU A 265 3.35 15.08 0.26
CA GLU A 265 2.18 14.71 -0.54
C GLU A 265 0.85 14.92 0.20
N ARG A 266 0.87 15.06 1.53
CA ARG A 266 -0.32 15.38 2.33
C ARG A 266 -0.99 16.70 1.91
N LYS A 267 -0.21 17.66 1.37
CA LYS A 267 -0.71 18.97 0.93
C LYS A 267 -1.37 18.93 -0.46
N GLU A 268 -1.29 17.81 -1.15
CA GLU A 268 -1.85 17.65 -2.50
C GLU A 268 -3.35 17.38 -2.46
N ASP A 269 -4.07 17.79 -3.50
CA ASP A 269 -5.49 17.49 -3.66
C ASP A 269 -5.68 16.12 -4.32
N TYR A 270 -6.26 15.18 -3.59
CA TYR A 270 -6.61 13.84 -4.08
C TYR A 270 -8.12 13.64 -4.27
N GLN A 271 -8.96 14.65 -4.09
CA GLN A 271 -10.42 14.51 -4.22
C GLN A 271 -10.80 13.84 -5.54
N THR A 272 -11.72 12.89 -5.48
CA THR A 272 -12.10 12.02 -6.59
C THR A 272 -13.59 11.70 -6.52
N ASP A 273 -14.21 11.56 -7.69
CA ASP A 273 -15.59 11.07 -7.81
C ASP A 273 -15.64 9.54 -7.93
N ASN A 274 -14.46 8.90 -8.03
CA ASN A 274 -14.36 7.45 -8.12
C ASN A 274 -14.63 6.83 -6.75
N GLU A 275 -15.57 5.88 -6.67
CA GLU A 275 -15.91 5.27 -5.40
C GLU A 275 -16.41 3.83 -5.52
N PHE A 276 -16.25 3.10 -4.41
CA PHE A 276 -16.89 1.82 -4.21
C PHE A 276 -18.26 1.98 -3.56
N LYS A 277 -19.22 1.22 -4.09
CA LYS A 277 -20.54 1.05 -3.54
C LYS A 277 -20.85 -0.44 -3.38
N LEU A 278 -21.27 -0.84 -2.17
CA LEU A 278 -21.86 -2.15 -1.93
C LEU A 278 -23.34 -2.09 -2.36
N LEU A 279 -23.69 -2.84 -3.40
CA LEU A 279 -25.04 -2.88 -3.95
C LEU A 279 -25.97 -3.83 -3.19
N SER A 280 -25.46 -5.00 -2.84
CA SER A 280 -26.16 -6.06 -2.12
C SER A 280 -25.11 -7.01 -1.53
N TYR A 281 -25.51 -7.90 -0.62
CA TYR A 281 -24.64 -8.93 -0.08
C TYR A 281 -25.41 -10.22 0.19
N LYS A 282 -24.77 -11.38 0.06
CA LYS A 282 -25.35 -12.68 0.45
C LYS A 282 -24.66 -13.18 1.71
N LYS A 283 -25.37 -13.49 2.80
CA LYS A 283 -24.77 -14.25 3.91
C LYS A 283 -24.46 -15.66 3.41
N GLU A 284 -23.23 -16.09 3.63
CA GLU A 284 -22.77 -17.41 3.22
C GLU A 284 -22.47 -18.30 4.43
N ASP A 285 -21.86 -17.73 5.48
CA ASP A 285 -21.52 -18.47 6.69
C ASP A 285 -21.48 -17.55 7.92
N TYR A 286 -21.44 -18.13 9.11
CA TYR A 286 -21.10 -17.42 10.33
C TYR A 286 -19.60 -17.17 10.41
N TYR A 287 -19.23 -15.94 10.72
CA TYR A 287 -17.88 -15.58 11.10
C TYR A 287 -17.70 -15.69 12.63
N SER A 288 -16.58 -16.25 13.06
CA SER A 288 -16.25 -16.42 14.47
C SER A 288 -14.77 -16.13 14.68
N SER A 289 -14.46 -15.11 15.48
CA SER A 289 -13.09 -14.71 15.79
C SER A 289 -12.38 -15.60 16.84
N GLY A 290 -12.96 -16.77 17.17
CA GLY A 290 -12.27 -17.81 17.93
C GLY A 290 -12.09 -17.57 19.44
N ASN A 291 -12.80 -16.63 20.05
CA ASN A 291 -12.70 -16.43 21.51
C ASN A 291 -13.48 -17.53 22.27
N VAL A 292 -12.83 -18.27 23.16
CA VAL A 292 -13.42 -19.32 24.02
C VAL A 292 -14.50 -18.76 24.95
N PHE A 293 -14.46 -17.45 25.26
CA PHE A 293 -15.47 -16.74 26.05
C PHE A 293 -16.55 -16.05 25.21
N SER A 294 -16.60 -16.27 23.90
CA SER A 294 -17.65 -15.68 23.06
C SER A 294 -19.01 -16.33 23.34
N LEU A 295 -20.05 -15.49 23.41
CA LEU A 295 -21.43 -15.96 23.43
C LEU A 295 -21.68 -16.89 22.22
N PRO A 296 -22.62 -17.85 22.31
CA PRO A 296 -22.95 -18.71 21.18
C PRO A 296 -23.17 -17.90 19.90
N LYS A 297 -22.69 -18.40 18.75
CA LYS A 297 -22.69 -17.66 17.47
C LYS A 297 -24.06 -17.07 17.11
N TRP A 298 -25.16 -17.65 17.56
CA TRP A 298 -26.53 -17.18 17.30
C TRP A 298 -26.98 -15.99 18.17
N VAL A 299 -26.27 -15.69 19.27
CA VAL A 299 -26.57 -14.58 20.19
C VAL A 299 -25.95 -13.27 19.71
N SER A 300 -24.75 -13.35 19.11
CA SER A 300 -24.02 -12.20 18.55
C SER A 300 -23.37 -12.58 17.22
N PRO A 301 -24.18 -12.93 16.21
CA PRO A 301 -23.66 -13.48 14.96
C PRO A 301 -22.91 -12.42 14.17
N SER A 302 -21.69 -12.78 13.82
CA SER A 302 -21.00 -12.16 12.70
C SER A 302 -21.18 -13.05 11.48
N PHE A 303 -21.23 -12.47 10.29
CA PHE A 303 -21.48 -13.21 9.05
C PHE A 303 -20.39 -12.95 8.04
N MET A 304 -19.90 -14.04 7.45
CA MET A 304 -19.16 -13.98 6.21
C MET A 304 -20.14 -13.82 5.06
N LEU A 305 -19.91 -12.80 4.24
CA LEU A 305 -20.78 -12.39 3.16
C LEU A 305 -20.07 -12.53 1.82
N LYS A 306 -20.85 -12.72 0.76
CA LYS A 306 -20.48 -12.38 -0.60
C LYS A 306 -21.06 -11.02 -0.94
N GLY A 307 -20.21 -10.00 -1.04
CA GLY A 307 -20.58 -8.66 -1.44
C GLY A 307 -20.67 -8.52 -2.96
N PHE A 308 -21.63 -7.72 -3.43
CA PHE A 308 -21.76 -7.30 -4.82
C PHE A 308 -21.41 -5.82 -4.89
N PHE A 309 -20.31 -5.51 -5.57
CA PHE A 309 -19.71 -4.19 -5.58
C PHE A 309 -19.83 -3.54 -6.95
N GLU A 310 -20.00 -2.22 -6.91
CA GLU A 310 -19.84 -1.32 -8.04
C GLU A 310 -18.67 -0.39 -7.72
N LEU A 311 -17.72 -0.33 -8.63
CA LEU A 311 -16.71 0.71 -8.68
C LEU A 311 -17.06 1.66 -9.81
N THR A 312 -17.38 2.91 -9.48
CA THR A 312 -17.43 3.98 -10.47
C THR A 312 -16.01 4.48 -10.67
N TYR A 313 -15.48 4.34 -11.89
CA TYR A 313 -14.15 4.78 -12.28
C TYR A 313 -14.22 5.53 -13.61
N ASN A 314 -13.87 6.81 -13.62
CA ASN A 314 -13.90 7.68 -14.80
C ASN A 314 -15.25 7.62 -15.56
N ASN A 315 -16.36 7.76 -14.83
CA ASN A 315 -17.74 7.70 -15.33
C ASN A 315 -18.15 6.34 -15.93
N GLU A 316 -17.42 5.27 -15.65
CA GLU A 316 -17.81 3.90 -15.99
C GLU A 316 -17.97 3.05 -14.74
N ASN A 317 -18.89 2.10 -14.79
CA ASN A 317 -19.14 1.19 -13.69
C ASN A 317 -18.50 -0.16 -13.97
N LEU A 318 -17.64 -0.58 -13.04
CA LEU A 318 -17.04 -1.90 -12.96
C LEU A 318 -17.77 -2.68 -11.87
N TYR A 319 -18.34 -3.83 -12.24
CA TYR A 319 -19.11 -4.67 -11.33
C TYR A 319 -18.33 -5.93 -10.97
N PHE A 320 -18.23 -6.22 -9.68
CA PHE A 320 -17.50 -7.38 -9.19
C PHE A 320 -18.07 -7.91 -7.88
N THR A 321 -17.63 -9.10 -7.49
CA THR A 321 -18.04 -9.74 -6.25
C THR A 321 -16.83 -10.23 -5.46
N GLU A 322 -16.81 -9.95 -4.17
CA GLU A 322 -15.76 -10.40 -3.25
C GLU A 322 -16.36 -10.73 -1.89
N LYS A 323 -15.57 -11.34 -1.01
CA LYS A 323 -16.01 -11.55 0.37
C LYS A 323 -16.13 -10.22 1.11
N ALA A 324 -17.04 -10.17 2.07
CA ALA A 324 -17.26 -9.03 2.94
C ALA A 324 -17.68 -9.51 4.32
N LEU A 325 -17.38 -8.77 5.37
CA LEU A 325 -17.67 -9.16 6.75
C LEU A 325 -18.73 -8.27 7.37
N LYS A 326 -19.73 -8.88 8.01
CA LYS A 326 -20.67 -8.17 8.88
C LYS A 326 -20.43 -8.63 10.31
N ARG A 327 -19.77 -7.81 11.11
CA ARG A 327 -19.59 -8.13 12.53
C ARG A 327 -20.88 -7.83 13.29
N SER A 328 -21.07 -8.55 14.39
CA SER A 328 -22.15 -8.24 15.31
C SER A 328 -21.96 -6.85 15.91
N GLY A 329 -23.04 -6.08 16.00
CA GLY A 329 -23.02 -4.70 16.49
C GLY A 329 -22.60 -3.65 15.46
N ASP A 330 -21.88 -4.02 14.41
CA ASP A 330 -21.47 -3.06 13.37
C ASP A 330 -22.67 -2.68 12.49
N GLU A 331 -22.84 -1.39 12.22
CA GLU A 331 -23.90 -0.90 11.32
C GLU A 331 -23.55 -1.12 9.85
N LYS A 332 -22.26 -1.08 9.50
CA LYS A 332 -21.76 -1.21 8.13
C LYS A 332 -21.23 -2.61 7.84
N VAL A 333 -21.14 -2.95 6.56
CA VAL A 333 -20.44 -4.15 6.10
C VAL A 333 -18.98 -3.76 5.85
N GLN A 334 -18.06 -4.47 6.47
CA GLN A 334 -16.63 -4.35 6.25
C GLN A 334 -16.27 -5.04 4.93
N ASN A 335 -15.57 -4.35 4.03
CA ASN A 335 -15.13 -4.89 2.74
C ASN A 335 -13.64 -4.63 2.46
N ASP A 336 -13.00 -3.74 3.22
CA ASP A 336 -11.57 -3.42 3.14
C ASP A 336 -11.09 -3.20 1.70
N LEU A 337 -11.90 -2.46 0.93
CA LEU A 337 -11.60 -1.99 -0.41
C LEU A 337 -11.06 -0.57 -0.36
N SER A 338 -9.88 -0.35 -0.93
CA SER A 338 -9.26 0.97 -1.07
C SER A 338 -8.89 1.23 -2.54
N ILE A 339 -9.02 2.47 -2.99
CA ILE A 339 -8.58 2.90 -4.34
C ILE A 339 -7.50 3.96 -4.21
N TYR A 340 -6.30 3.66 -4.66
CA TYR A 340 -5.17 4.56 -4.64
C TYR A 340 -5.06 5.27 -5.98
N GLU A 341 -5.16 6.60 -5.94
CA GLU A 341 -5.17 7.45 -7.12
C GLU A 341 -4.11 8.53 -7.04
N LEU A 342 -3.81 9.09 -8.21
CA LEU A 342 -2.95 10.25 -8.34
C LEU A 342 -3.61 11.51 -7.75
N PRO A 343 -2.80 12.49 -7.33
CA PRO A 343 -3.27 13.86 -7.12
C PRO A 343 -4.01 14.37 -8.36
N LYS A 344 -5.03 15.21 -8.15
CA LYS A 344 -5.87 15.79 -9.19
C LYS A 344 -5.07 16.42 -10.32
N LYS A 345 -3.97 17.11 -9.99
CA LYS A 345 -3.07 17.76 -10.98
C LYS A 345 -2.38 16.78 -11.94
N PHE A 346 -2.27 15.50 -11.59
CA PHE A 346 -1.64 14.47 -12.43
C PHE A 346 -2.64 13.46 -12.99
N ARG A 347 -3.86 13.40 -12.47
CA ARG A 347 -4.86 12.38 -12.82
C ARG A 347 -5.24 12.37 -14.30
N THR A 348 -5.19 13.50 -14.99
CA THR A 348 -5.46 13.55 -16.45
C THR A 348 -4.36 12.94 -17.30
N ARG A 349 -3.16 12.71 -16.73
CA ARG A 349 -2.00 12.17 -17.46
C ARG A 349 -2.01 10.66 -17.53
N SER A 350 -2.61 9.97 -16.57
CA SER A 350 -2.71 8.51 -16.55
C SER A 350 -4.15 8.05 -16.47
N LYS A 351 -4.43 6.88 -17.03
CA LYS A 351 -5.75 6.26 -16.98
C LYS A 351 -5.82 5.10 -15.98
N ILE A 352 -4.79 4.91 -15.17
CA ILE A 352 -4.72 3.78 -14.23
C ILE A 352 -4.86 4.22 -12.78
N ALA A 353 -5.41 3.33 -11.98
CA ALA A 353 -5.51 3.44 -10.53
C ALA A 353 -5.27 2.06 -9.92
N PHE A 354 -4.91 2.02 -8.63
CA PHE A 354 -4.64 0.76 -7.95
C PHE A 354 -5.74 0.47 -6.94
N LEU A 355 -6.24 -0.76 -6.93
CA LEU A 355 -7.26 -1.24 -6.02
C LEU A 355 -6.61 -2.21 -5.03
N LEU A 356 -6.75 -1.95 -3.73
CA LEU A 356 -6.40 -2.91 -2.69
C LEU A 356 -7.66 -3.55 -2.15
N TYR A 357 -7.66 -4.87 -2.07
CA TYR A 357 -8.63 -5.64 -1.33
C TYR A 357 -7.88 -6.41 -0.24
N ASP A 358 -7.95 -5.94 1.01
CA ASP A 358 -7.17 -6.48 2.13
C ASP A 358 -8.03 -7.03 3.28
N LEU A 359 -9.24 -7.48 2.97
CA LEU A 359 -10.13 -8.08 3.97
C LEU A 359 -9.45 -9.25 4.68
N ASN A 360 -9.05 -9.02 5.92
CA ASN A 360 -8.36 -10.00 6.74
C ASN A 360 -9.34 -10.67 7.70
N VAL A 361 -9.61 -11.95 7.48
CA VAL A 361 -10.46 -12.79 8.32
C VAL A 361 -9.67 -13.89 9.03
N GLY A 362 -8.34 -13.83 8.98
CA GLY A 362 -7.42 -14.84 9.50
C GLY A 362 -7.04 -15.92 8.49
N GLY A 363 -6.40 -16.97 8.98
CA GLY A 363 -5.93 -18.10 8.19
C GLY A 363 -5.80 -19.36 9.03
N TYR A 364 -5.51 -20.47 8.37
CA TYR A 364 -5.23 -21.75 9.00
C TYR A 364 -3.72 -22.01 8.96
N MET A 365 -3.14 -22.44 10.07
CA MET A 365 -1.76 -22.92 10.06
C MET A 365 -1.68 -24.18 9.19
N ASN A 366 -0.82 -24.19 8.19
CA ASN A 366 -0.49 -25.39 7.44
C ASN A 366 0.66 -26.09 8.15
N ASP A 367 0.36 -27.17 8.88
CA ASP A 367 1.32 -27.91 9.71
C ASP A 367 2.53 -28.47 8.93
N SER A 368 2.43 -28.59 7.60
CA SER A 368 3.53 -29.09 6.75
C SER A 368 4.48 -27.99 6.28
N THR A 369 4.03 -26.74 6.26
CA THR A 369 4.81 -25.59 5.78
C THR A 369 5.08 -24.56 6.88
N GLU A 370 4.41 -24.69 8.02
CA GLU A 370 4.37 -23.70 9.12
C GLU A 370 3.91 -22.30 8.66
N VAL A 371 3.25 -22.22 7.48
CA VAL A 371 2.71 -20.98 6.93
C VAL A 371 1.21 -20.90 7.23
N VAL A 372 0.76 -19.72 7.65
CA VAL A 372 -0.67 -19.43 7.80
C VAL A 372 -1.28 -19.19 6.41
N GLU A 373 -2.10 -20.13 5.94
CA GLU A 373 -2.87 -19.98 4.71
C GLU A 373 -4.09 -19.08 4.94
N PRO A 374 -4.22 -17.96 4.22
CA PRO A 374 -5.34 -17.06 4.40
C PRO A 374 -6.65 -17.73 3.93
N ILE A 375 -7.73 -17.50 4.68
CA ILE A 375 -9.08 -17.95 4.31
C ILE A 375 -9.53 -17.28 3.00
N ILE A 376 -9.17 -16.01 2.81
CA ILE A 376 -9.47 -15.25 1.59
C ILE A 376 -8.22 -15.25 0.70
N LYS A 377 -8.25 -16.09 -0.34
CA LYS A 377 -7.11 -16.26 -1.27
C LYS A 377 -7.00 -15.16 -2.33
N ASN A 378 -8.06 -14.38 -2.53
CA ASN A 378 -8.13 -13.33 -3.56
C ASN A 378 -7.77 -11.93 -3.02
N ALA A 379 -7.40 -11.82 -1.74
CA ALA A 379 -6.93 -10.56 -1.17
C ALA A 379 -5.59 -10.17 -1.81
N GLY A 380 -5.42 -8.90 -2.14
CA GLY A 380 -4.21 -8.42 -2.79
C GLY A 380 -4.39 -7.09 -3.52
N LEU A 381 -3.34 -6.72 -4.24
CA LEU A 381 -3.27 -5.51 -5.03
C LEU A 381 -3.69 -5.78 -6.48
N TYR A 382 -4.55 -4.93 -6.99
CA TYR A 382 -5.09 -4.95 -8.35
C TYR A 382 -4.85 -3.62 -9.03
N LEU A 383 -4.90 -3.65 -10.36
CA LEU A 383 -4.70 -2.53 -11.25
C LEU A 383 -5.96 -2.32 -12.08
N ILE A 384 -6.55 -1.14 -12.00
CA ILE A 384 -7.60 -0.68 -12.89
C ILE A 384 -6.89 -0.02 -14.08
N LYS A 385 -7.12 -0.52 -15.29
CA LYS A 385 -6.43 -0.02 -16.49
C LYS A 385 -7.30 -0.04 -17.74
N PRO A 386 -6.94 0.71 -18.79
CA PRO A 386 -7.60 0.61 -20.09
C PRO A 386 -7.55 -0.80 -20.67
N LYS A 387 -8.66 -1.23 -21.26
CA LYS A 387 -8.73 -2.43 -22.09
C LYS A 387 -7.91 -2.23 -23.36
N LYS A 388 -7.25 -3.31 -23.79
CA LYS A 388 -6.56 -3.37 -25.08
C LYS A 388 -7.53 -3.65 -26.22
#